data_AF-A0A7K0MH91-F1
#
_entry.id   AF-A0A7K0MH91-F1
#
_cell.length_a   1.000
_cell.length_b   1.000
_cell.length_c   1.000
_cell.angle_alpha   90.00
_cell.angle_beta   90.00
_cell.angle_gamma   90.00
#
_symmetry.space_group_name_H-M   'P 1'
#
loop_
_entity.id
_entity.type
_entity.pdbx_description
1 polymer ?
#
loop_
_entity_poly.entity_id
_entity_poly.type
_entity_poly.pdbx_seq_one_letter_code
_entity_poly.pdbx_strand_id
1 'polypeptide(L)'
;MASKKGLRVIAPGLLILHIFLRLLLSSSNVFVDLYLYSAIGFACMGLVLLSPTLTDRITKTSLALAIGIWSTGSALSACQEFYSMPTFTSNLPNSLYLLLYPCLFVAIPRSLVTLVRFGVVEVLDSTIVGLGLTSLGTAFLIRPALPHFSGNFTDTFFAILFPVADLVLLALTLSFIITKKLSARRVLIILGVSVFSASDFIFLWLTVNHHYVFGTITDDGWLIGLVFLSEAMWHRGNEDQERDSMHPVTIALSVLM
;
A
#
# COMPACT_ATOMS: atom_id res chain seq x y z
N MET A 1 6.85 -2.57 -28.51
CA MET A 1 6.24 -2.46 -27.16
C MET A 1 5.76 -3.79 -26.54
N ALA A 2 5.88 -4.95 -27.20
CA ALA A 2 5.42 -6.24 -26.67
C ALA A 2 6.31 -6.87 -25.56
N SER A 3 7.54 -6.39 -25.34
CA SER A 3 8.55 -7.04 -24.49
C SER A 3 8.34 -6.88 -22.98
N LYS A 4 7.59 -5.88 -22.50
CA LYS A 4 7.49 -5.58 -21.05
C LYS A 4 6.34 -6.27 -20.32
N LYS A 5 5.39 -6.91 -21.02
CA LYS A 5 4.22 -7.54 -20.38
C LYS A 5 4.59 -8.74 -19.49
N GLY A 6 5.62 -9.51 -19.87
CA GLY A 6 6.09 -10.65 -19.08
C GLY A 6 6.62 -10.25 -17.70
N LEU A 7 7.06 -9.00 -17.55
CA LEU A 7 7.58 -8.50 -16.28
C LEU A 7 6.52 -8.49 -15.19
N ARG A 8 5.26 -8.19 -15.54
CA ARG A 8 4.12 -8.11 -14.59
C ARG A 8 3.89 -9.40 -13.79
N VAL A 9 4.31 -10.54 -14.33
CA VAL A 9 4.13 -11.85 -13.69
C VAL A 9 5.20 -12.11 -12.63
N ILE A 10 6.30 -11.35 -12.60
CA ILE A 10 7.43 -11.62 -11.71
C ILE A 10 7.02 -11.49 -10.24
N ALA A 11 6.49 -10.33 -9.81
CA ALA A 11 6.14 -10.15 -8.40
C ALA A 11 5.01 -11.08 -7.94
N PRO A 12 3.89 -11.27 -8.69
CA PRO A 12 2.89 -12.27 -8.35
C PRO A 12 3.45 -13.70 -8.32
N GLY A 13 4.33 -14.06 -9.26
CA GLY A 13 4.95 -15.38 -9.33
C GLY A 13 5.86 -15.65 -8.14
N LEU A 14 6.68 -14.67 -7.73
CA LEU A 14 7.50 -14.76 -6.52
C LEU A 14 6.64 -14.86 -5.26
N LEU A 15 5.53 -14.13 -5.19
CA LEU A 15 4.58 -14.20 -4.07
C LEU A 15 3.91 -15.58 -3.98
N ILE A 16 3.45 -16.14 -5.10
CA ILE A 16 2.89 -17.50 -5.14
C ILE A 16 3.94 -18.52 -4.69
N LEU A 17 5.19 -18.38 -5.14
CA LEU A 17 6.30 -19.23 -4.70
C LEU A 17 6.54 -19.10 -3.20
N HIS A 18 6.52 -17.89 -2.64
CA HIS A 18 6.69 -17.65 -1.21
C HIS A 18 5.59 -18.33 -0.40
N ILE A 19 4.32 -18.09 -0.73
CA ILE A 19 3.17 -18.72 -0.07
C ILE A 19 3.27 -20.25 -0.14
N PHE A 20 3.60 -20.80 -1.32
CA PHE A 20 3.76 -22.24 -1.50
C PHE A 20 4.87 -22.82 -0.61
N LEU A 21 6.06 -22.20 -0.61
CA LEU A 21 7.17 -22.63 0.25
C LEU A 21 6.82 -22.48 1.73
N ARG A 22 6.03 -21.48 2.10
CA ARG A 22 5.59 -21.28 3.48
C ARG A 22 4.58 -22.30 3.96
N LEU A 23 3.69 -22.78 3.09
CA LEU A 23 2.80 -23.89 3.41
C LEU A 23 3.56 -25.22 3.63
N LEU A 24 4.74 -25.39 3.03
CA LEU A 24 5.56 -26.59 3.19
C LEU A 24 6.50 -26.53 4.40
N LEU A 25 6.91 -25.34 4.82
CA LEU A 25 7.88 -25.13 5.88
C LEU A 25 7.19 -24.72 7.18
N SER A 26 7.32 -25.54 8.22
CA SER A 26 6.69 -25.26 9.52
C SER A 26 7.48 -24.28 10.40
N SER A 27 8.72 -23.94 10.02
CA SER A 27 9.59 -23.03 10.77
C SER A 27 10.07 -21.87 9.91
N SER A 28 10.41 -20.77 10.58
CA SER A 28 11.06 -19.61 9.96
C SER A 28 12.36 -20.04 9.26
N ASN A 29 12.60 -19.48 8.08
CA ASN A 29 13.68 -19.83 7.18
C ASN A 29 14.24 -18.57 6.50
N VAL A 30 15.54 -18.35 6.63
CA VAL A 30 16.24 -17.17 6.10
C VAL A 30 16.02 -16.99 4.60
N PHE A 31 15.99 -18.07 3.82
CA PHE A 31 15.79 -17.95 2.36
C PHE A 31 14.39 -17.48 2.00
N VAL A 32 13.37 -17.95 2.73
CA VAL A 32 11.97 -17.65 2.46
C VAL A 32 11.60 -16.29 3.06
N ASP A 33 11.78 -16.14 4.37
CA ASP A 33 11.22 -15.01 5.13
C ASP A 33 12.10 -13.75 5.09
N LEU A 34 13.37 -13.86 4.68
CA LEU A 34 14.24 -12.71 4.46
C LEU A 34 14.47 -12.47 2.97
N TYR A 35 15.15 -13.38 2.27
CA TYR A 35 15.59 -13.11 0.90
C TYR A 35 14.44 -13.10 -0.11
N LEU A 36 13.60 -14.14 -0.12
CA LEU A 36 12.48 -14.23 -1.06
C LEU A 36 11.41 -13.18 -0.74
N TYR A 37 11.03 -13.02 0.54
CA TYR A 37 10.09 -12.00 0.98
C TYR A 37 10.54 -10.58 0.55
N SER A 38 11.80 -10.22 0.82
CA SER A 38 12.34 -8.92 0.41
C SER A 38 12.40 -8.75 -1.10
N ALA A 39 12.75 -9.82 -1.83
CA ALA A 39 12.80 -9.79 -3.29
C ALA A 39 11.44 -9.47 -3.92
N ILE A 40 10.33 -9.92 -3.33
CA ILE A 40 8.97 -9.58 -3.79
C ILE A 40 8.72 -8.07 -3.66
N GLY A 41 9.05 -7.47 -2.52
CA GLY A 41 8.89 -6.03 -2.30
C GLY A 41 9.70 -5.20 -3.31
N PHE A 42 10.98 -5.53 -3.50
CA PHE A 42 11.82 -4.85 -4.50
C PHE A 42 11.39 -5.13 -5.94
N ALA A 43 10.85 -6.31 -6.25
CA ALA A 43 10.24 -6.60 -7.54
C ALA A 43 9.02 -5.70 -7.78
N CYS A 44 8.16 -5.48 -6.79
CA CYS A 44 7.03 -4.54 -6.87
C CYS A 44 7.52 -3.11 -7.16
N MET A 45 8.58 -2.66 -6.48
CA MET A 45 9.21 -1.36 -6.77
C MET A 45 9.70 -1.28 -8.23
N GLY A 46 10.40 -2.32 -8.70
CA GLY A 46 10.87 -2.44 -10.08
C GLY A 46 9.71 -2.41 -11.09
N LEU A 47 8.60 -3.09 -10.80
CA LEU A 47 7.39 -3.07 -11.61
C LEU A 47 6.79 -1.68 -11.74
N VAL A 48 6.73 -0.92 -10.64
CA VAL A 48 6.26 0.47 -10.68
C VAL A 48 7.20 1.31 -11.54
N LEU A 49 8.51 1.21 -11.37
CA LEU A 49 9.50 1.98 -12.12
C LEU A 49 9.54 1.63 -13.62
N LEU A 50 9.21 0.39 -13.97
CA LEU A 50 9.19 -0.08 -15.36
C LEU A 50 7.81 0.06 -16.03
N SER A 51 6.80 0.48 -15.27
CA SER A 51 5.45 0.72 -15.78
C SER A 51 5.45 1.73 -16.95
N PRO A 52 4.52 1.57 -17.92
CA PRO A 52 4.40 2.47 -19.07
C PRO A 52 4.21 3.94 -18.66
N THR A 53 4.62 4.88 -19.51
CA THR A 53 4.55 6.34 -19.28
C THR A 53 3.13 6.92 -19.30
N LEU A 54 2.12 6.09 -19.06
CA LEU A 54 0.71 6.48 -18.97
C LEU A 54 0.37 7.16 -17.64
N THR A 55 1.30 7.09 -16.67
CA THR A 55 1.20 7.71 -15.36
C THR A 55 2.21 8.84 -15.25
N ASP A 56 1.82 9.95 -14.62
CA ASP A 56 2.73 11.07 -14.38
C ASP A 56 3.94 10.66 -13.53
N ARG A 57 5.07 11.32 -13.77
CA ARG A 57 6.35 10.95 -13.16
C ARG A 57 6.30 11.00 -11.64
N ILE A 58 5.61 11.99 -11.07
CA ILE A 58 5.51 12.19 -9.61
C ILE A 58 4.83 11.00 -8.96
N THR A 59 3.64 10.61 -9.42
CA THR A 59 2.92 9.44 -8.90
C THR A 59 3.76 8.17 -8.97
N LYS A 60 4.39 7.94 -10.12
CA LYS A 60 5.25 6.78 -10.33
C LYS A 60 6.44 6.76 -9.37
N THR A 61 7.13 7.89 -9.22
CA THR A 61 8.29 7.98 -8.31
C THR A 61 7.87 7.91 -6.84
N SER A 62 6.77 8.55 -6.46
CA SER A 62 6.27 8.52 -5.08
C SER A 62 5.81 7.12 -4.67
N LEU A 63 5.11 6.40 -5.55
CA LEU A 63 4.71 5.02 -5.26
C LEU A 63 5.92 4.08 -5.21
N ALA A 64 6.85 4.19 -6.17
CA ALA A 64 8.07 3.39 -6.15
C ALA A 64 8.90 3.66 -4.88
N LEU A 65 9.00 4.92 -4.46
CA LEU A 65 9.69 5.30 -3.24
C LEU A 65 8.99 4.73 -2.00
N ALA A 66 7.65 4.80 -1.93
CA ALA A 66 6.88 4.20 -0.84
C ALA A 66 7.18 2.70 -0.71
N ILE A 67 7.06 1.95 -1.81
CA ILE A 67 7.32 0.51 -1.84
C ILE A 67 8.78 0.21 -1.49
N GLY A 68 9.73 0.98 -2.01
CA GLY A 68 11.16 0.80 -1.74
C GLY A 68 11.53 1.06 -0.28
N ILE A 69 11.00 2.12 0.32
CA ILE A 69 11.18 2.45 1.74
C ILE A 69 10.62 1.33 2.61
N TRP A 70 9.38 0.90 2.36
CA TRP A 70 8.77 -0.19 3.11
C TRP A 70 9.52 -1.51 2.93
N SER A 71 9.93 -1.85 1.72
CA SER A 71 10.69 -3.08 1.44
C SER A 71 12.04 -3.07 2.15
N THR A 72 12.68 -1.90 2.27
CA THR A 72 13.92 -1.73 3.03
C THR A 72 13.67 -1.89 4.52
N GLY A 73 12.59 -1.32 5.05
CA GLY A 73 12.16 -1.52 6.44
C GLY A 73 11.91 -2.99 6.74
N SER A 74 11.22 -3.69 5.83
CA SER A 74 10.91 -5.12 5.95
C SER A 74 12.16 -5.99 5.92
N ALA A 75 13.08 -5.74 5.00
CA ALA A 75 14.36 -6.44 4.95
C ALA A 75 15.17 -6.23 6.24
N LEU A 76 15.17 -5.02 6.81
CA LEU A 76 15.84 -4.73 8.08
C LEU A 76 15.16 -5.44 9.26
N SER A 77 13.83 -5.46 9.29
CA SER A 77 13.06 -6.18 10.32
C SER A 77 13.36 -7.68 10.27
N ALA A 78 13.35 -8.29 9.09
CA ALA A 78 13.69 -9.70 8.92
C ALA A 78 15.16 -9.97 9.27
N CYS A 79 16.08 -9.06 8.93
CA CYS A 79 17.48 -9.17 9.35
C CYS A 79 17.64 -9.15 10.87
N GLN A 80 16.83 -8.38 11.60
CA GLN A 80 16.86 -8.33 13.07
C GLN A 80 16.38 -9.64 13.71
N GLU A 81 15.46 -10.36 13.05
CA GLU A 81 15.00 -11.66 13.51
C GLU A 81 16.07 -12.76 13.32
N PHE A 82 16.76 -12.76 12.19
CA PHE A 82 17.74 -13.82 11.85
C PHE A 82 19.17 -13.53 12.32
N TYR A 83 19.52 -12.28 12.54
CA TYR A 83 20.90 -11.87 12.87
C TYR A 83 20.92 -10.90 14.05
N SER A 84 21.95 -11.02 14.89
CA SER A 84 22.18 -10.09 16.00
C SER A 84 22.60 -8.72 15.48
N MET A 85 21.68 -7.76 15.48
CA MET A 85 21.91 -6.39 15.03
C MET A 85 22.17 -5.43 16.21
N PRO A 86 22.90 -4.32 15.99
CA PRO A 86 23.10 -3.31 17.03
C PRO A 86 21.77 -2.70 17.50
N THR A 87 21.66 -2.43 18.81
CA THR A 87 20.43 -1.92 19.43
C THR A 87 19.94 -0.58 18.86
N PHE A 88 20.83 0.28 18.35
CA PHE A 88 20.42 1.55 17.73
C PHE A 88 19.58 1.35 16.44
N THR A 89 19.62 0.16 15.85
CA THR A 89 18.83 -0.17 14.65
C THR A 89 17.40 -0.61 14.97
N SER A 90 17.07 -0.90 16.24
CA SER A 90 15.80 -1.54 16.63
C SER A 90 14.56 -0.82 16.10
N ASN A 91 14.56 0.51 16.12
CA ASN A 91 13.42 1.33 15.68
C ASN A 91 13.49 1.76 14.21
N LEU A 92 14.56 1.39 13.49
CA LEU A 92 14.77 1.81 12.11
C LEU A 92 13.72 1.20 11.16
N PRO A 93 13.34 -0.09 11.24
CA PRO A 93 12.25 -0.64 10.43
C PRO A 93 10.93 0.12 10.60
N ASN A 94 10.52 0.36 11.85
CA ASN A 94 9.29 1.08 12.17
C ASN A 94 9.28 2.51 11.61
N SER A 95 10.44 3.18 11.67
CA SER A 95 10.59 4.52 11.10
C SER A 95 10.45 4.53 9.58
N LEU A 96 10.96 3.50 8.91
CA LEU A 96 10.83 3.33 7.46
C LEU A 96 9.38 2.99 7.08
N TYR A 97 8.71 2.09 7.81
CA TYR A 97 7.28 1.82 7.60
C TYR A 97 6.43 3.09 7.73
N LEU A 98 6.73 3.94 8.72
CA LEU A 98 6.04 5.22 8.88
C LEU A 98 6.30 6.17 7.69
N LEU A 99 7.53 6.22 7.18
CA LEU A 99 7.92 7.08 6.06
C LEU A 99 7.28 6.68 4.71
N LEU A 100 6.72 5.47 4.61
CA LEU A 100 5.91 5.07 3.45
C LEU A 100 4.62 5.92 3.33
N TYR A 101 3.97 6.28 4.44
CA TYR A 101 2.67 6.95 4.42
C TYR A 101 2.68 8.32 3.71
N PRO A 102 3.63 9.24 4.00
CA PRO A 102 3.76 10.49 3.23
C PRO A 102 3.88 10.26 1.72
N CYS A 103 4.59 9.21 1.30
CA CYS A 103 4.75 8.88 -0.11
C CYS A 103 3.44 8.35 -0.72
N LEU A 104 2.69 7.52 0.01
CA LEU A 104 1.38 7.04 -0.41
C LEU A 104 0.33 8.14 -0.49
N PHE A 105 0.33 9.09 0.46
CA PHE A 105 -0.57 10.25 0.44
C PHE A 105 -0.33 11.17 -0.76
N VAL A 106 0.83 11.11 -1.40
CA VAL A 106 1.07 11.78 -2.69
C VAL A 106 0.65 10.88 -3.86
N ALA A 107 1.05 9.60 -3.83
CA ALA A 107 0.87 8.69 -4.97
C ALA A 107 -0.59 8.28 -5.22
N ILE A 108 -1.34 7.97 -4.16
CA ILE A 108 -2.69 7.41 -4.28
C ILE A 108 -3.69 8.44 -4.80
N PRO A 109 -3.82 9.66 -4.25
CA PRO A 109 -4.71 10.67 -4.81
C PRO A 109 -4.42 10.93 -6.28
N ARG A 110 -3.15 11.17 -6.63
CA ARG A 110 -2.75 11.46 -8.01
C ARG A 110 -2.98 10.30 -8.96
N SER A 111 -3.01 9.06 -8.47
CA SER A 111 -3.37 7.88 -9.25
C SER A 111 -4.86 7.73 -9.52
N LEU A 112 -5.72 8.39 -8.73
CA LEU A 112 -7.18 8.25 -8.77
C LEU A 112 -7.85 9.48 -9.37
N VAL A 113 -7.26 10.67 -9.16
CA VAL A 113 -7.74 11.96 -9.64
C VAL A 113 -7.57 12.03 -11.15
N THR A 114 -8.71 12.14 -11.84
CA THR A 114 -8.77 12.76 -13.15
C THR A 114 -8.68 14.26 -12.95
N LEU A 115 -7.92 15.03 -13.75
CA LEU A 115 -7.67 16.49 -13.61
C LEU A 115 -8.92 17.37 -13.35
N VAL A 116 -9.51 17.29 -12.16
CA VAL A 116 -10.66 18.07 -11.71
C VAL A 116 -10.19 18.89 -10.52
N ARG A 117 -10.40 20.20 -10.61
CA ARG A 117 -10.12 21.12 -9.49
C ARG A 117 -11.13 20.84 -8.38
N PHE A 118 -10.65 20.37 -7.24
CA PHE A 118 -11.48 20.23 -6.06
C PHE A 118 -11.79 21.60 -5.46
N GLY A 119 -13.04 21.81 -5.05
CA GLY A 119 -13.40 22.95 -4.23
C GLY A 119 -12.84 22.78 -2.82
N VAL A 120 -12.51 23.89 -2.16
CA VAL A 120 -12.06 23.89 -0.76
C VAL A 120 -13.07 23.16 0.15
N VAL A 121 -14.36 23.25 -0.16
CA VAL A 121 -15.45 22.60 0.58
C VAL A 121 -15.37 21.06 0.49
N GLU A 122 -15.12 20.50 -0.69
CA GLU A 122 -15.02 19.04 -0.88
C GLU A 122 -13.81 18.46 -0.13
N VAL A 123 -12.70 19.22 -0.11
CA VAL A 123 -11.52 18.87 0.69
C VAL A 123 -11.84 18.91 2.17
N LEU A 124 -12.59 19.91 2.64
CA LEU A 124 -13.01 20.00 4.04
C LEU A 124 -13.95 18.85 4.42
N ASP A 125 -14.95 18.52 3.61
CA ASP A 125 -15.90 17.43 3.89
C ASP A 125 -15.20 16.07 3.99
N SER A 126 -14.32 15.77 3.02
CA SER A 126 -13.51 14.55 3.06
C SER A 126 -12.55 14.52 4.24
N THR A 127 -11.98 15.68 4.63
CA THR A 127 -11.14 15.80 5.82
C THR A 127 -11.95 15.57 7.09
N ILE A 128 -13.17 16.12 7.21
CA ILE A 128 -14.05 15.90 8.36
C ILE A 128 -14.39 14.42 8.51
N VAL A 129 -14.78 13.76 7.41
CA VAL A 129 -15.08 12.33 7.40
C VAL A 129 -13.84 11.51 7.76
N GLY A 130 -12.69 11.82 7.17
CA GLY A 130 -11.42 11.16 7.45
C GLY A 130 -10.99 11.29 8.91
N LEU A 131 -10.98 12.52 9.44
CA LEU A 131 -10.64 12.79 10.84
C LEU A 131 -11.64 12.14 11.81
N GLY A 132 -12.94 12.13 11.48
CA GLY A 132 -13.97 11.47 12.26
C GLY A 132 -13.76 9.95 12.35
N LEU A 133 -13.57 9.28 11.21
CA LEU A 133 -13.29 7.84 11.15
C LEU A 133 -11.97 7.50 11.86
N THR A 134 -10.94 8.33 11.66
CA THR A 134 -9.63 8.14 12.30
C THR A 134 -9.73 8.31 13.81
N SER A 135 -10.46 9.33 14.30
CA SER A 135 -10.68 9.56 15.73
C SER A 135 -11.44 8.40 16.38
N LEU A 136 -12.53 7.94 15.75
CA LEU A 136 -13.29 6.78 16.23
C LEU A 136 -12.43 5.52 16.23
N GLY A 137 -11.76 5.22 15.11
CA GLY A 137 -10.86 4.06 15.00
C GLY A 137 -9.77 4.09 16.07
N THR A 138 -9.10 5.23 16.23
CA THR A 138 -8.08 5.43 17.27
C THR A 138 -8.63 5.16 18.67
N ALA A 139 -9.82 5.69 19.00
CA ALA A 139 -10.44 5.47 20.31
C ALA A 139 -10.74 3.99 20.58
N PHE A 140 -11.18 3.24 19.55
CA PHE A 140 -11.42 1.80 19.65
C PHE A 140 -10.14 0.96 19.70
N LEU A 141 -9.05 1.40 19.09
CA LEU A 141 -7.77 0.68 19.07
C LEU A 141 -6.94 0.91 20.34
N ILE A 142 -6.95 2.14 20.87
CA ILE A 142 -6.15 2.50 22.06
C ILE A 142 -6.54 1.71 23.30
N ARG A 143 -7.85 1.55 23.57
CA ARG A 143 -8.35 0.86 24.77
C ARG A 143 -7.87 -0.59 24.91
N PRO A 144 -7.99 -1.46 23.89
CA PRO A 144 -7.50 -2.83 23.97
C PRO A 144 -5.98 -2.91 23.83
N ALA A 145 -5.32 -2.01 23.10
CA ALA A 145 -3.88 -2.10 22.88
C ALA A 145 -3.06 -1.72 24.12
N LEU A 146 -3.37 -0.59 24.78
CA LEU A 146 -2.58 -0.01 25.87
C LEU A 146 -2.20 -0.99 27.00
N PRO A 147 -3.11 -1.84 27.53
CA PRO A 147 -2.80 -2.73 28.64
C PRO A 147 -1.82 -3.86 28.30
N HIS A 148 -1.68 -4.22 27.02
CA HIS A 148 -0.98 -5.45 26.58
C HIS A 148 0.49 -5.24 26.22
N PHE A 149 0.94 -3.99 26.04
CA PHE A 149 2.31 -3.68 25.62
C PHE A 149 3.32 -3.45 26.77
N SER A 150 3.03 -3.97 27.97
CA SER A 150 3.96 -4.15 29.11
C SER A 150 5.02 -3.04 29.34
N GLY A 151 4.69 -1.77 29.07
CA GLY A 151 5.57 -0.62 29.29
C GLY A 151 6.49 -0.18 28.14
N ASN A 152 6.55 -0.85 26.97
CA ASN A 152 7.29 -0.31 25.82
C ASN A 152 6.43 0.66 25.01
N PHE A 153 6.50 1.94 25.38
CA PHE A 153 5.74 3.02 24.75
C PHE A 153 6.01 3.12 23.23
N THR A 154 7.24 2.86 22.79
CA THR A 154 7.61 2.99 21.37
C THR A 154 6.95 1.93 20.50
N ASP A 155 6.93 0.67 20.93
CA ASP A 155 6.29 -0.42 20.18
C ASP A 155 4.77 -0.21 20.14
N THR A 156 4.18 0.19 21.27
CA THR A 156 2.75 0.55 21.37
C THR A 156 2.39 1.67 20.41
N PHE A 157 3.24 2.71 20.36
CA PHE A 157 3.04 3.87 19.51
C PHE A 157 2.97 3.47 18.04
N PHE A 158 3.96 2.71 17.55
CA PHE A 158 3.98 2.27 16.15
C PHE A 158 2.83 1.31 15.82
N ALA A 159 2.55 0.34 16.71
CA ALA A 159 1.48 -0.64 16.51
C ALA A 159 0.09 0.01 16.36
N ILE A 160 -0.16 1.15 17.02
CA ILE A 160 -1.40 1.91 16.87
C ILE A 160 -1.32 2.89 15.70
N LEU A 161 -0.16 3.50 15.47
CA LEU A 161 0.01 4.54 14.45
C LEU A 161 -0.21 4.00 13.03
N PHE A 162 0.22 2.77 12.71
CA PHE A 162 0.05 2.22 11.37
C PHE A 162 -1.44 2.04 11.00
N PRO A 163 -2.28 1.32 11.78
CA PRO A 163 -3.71 1.22 11.49
C PRO A 163 -4.44 2.57 11.44
N VAL A 164 -4.00 3.55 12.23
CA VAL A 164 -4.55 4.92 12.21
C VAL A 164 -4.21 5.63 10.89
N ALA A 165 -2.96 5.54 10.44
CA ALA A 165 -2.53 6.09 9.16
C ALA A 165 -3.22 5.39 7.98
N ASP A 166 -3.49 4.10 8.10
CA ASP A 166 -4.29 3.33 7.15
C ASP A 166 -5.75 3.78 7.06
N LEU A 167 -6.40 4.11 8.19
CA LEU A 167 -7.77 4.66 8.16
C LEU A 167 -7.81 5.97 7.38
N VAL A 168 -6.80 6.83 7.55
CA VAL A 168 -6.66 8.06 6.76
C VAL A 168 -6.48 7.72 5.28
N LEU A 169 -5.61 6.76 4.96
CA LEU A 169 -5.35 6.34 3.58
C LEU A 169 -6.59 5.72 2.90
N LEU A 170 -7.36 4.91 3.62
CA LEU A 170 -8.62 4.32 3.17
C LEU A 170 -9.68 5.38 2.93
N ALA A 171 -9.89 6.29 3.89
CA ALA A 171 -10.85 7.39 3.76
C ALA A 171 -10.52 8.26 2.55
N LEU A 172 -9.22 8.58 2.37
CA LEU A 172 -8.72 9.32 1.22
C LEU A 172 -8.96 8.55 -0.09
N THR A 173 -8.67 7.26 -0.12
CA THR A 173 -8.88 6.41 -1.31
C THR A 173 -10.36 6.37 -1.70
N LEU A 174 -11.26 6.11 -0.75
CA LEU A 174 -12.70 6.04 -0.95
C LEU A 174 -13.29 7.36 -1.45
N SER A 175 -12.80 8.49 -0.95
CA SER A 175 -13.25 9.83 -1.37
C SER A 175 -13.10 10.08 -2.87
N PHE A 176 -12.10 9.46 -3.53
CA PHE A 176 -11.85 9.63 -4.97
C PHE A 176 -12.64 8.67 -5.88
N ILE A 177 -13.41 7.73 -5.33
CA ILE A 177 -14.07 6.66 -6.10
C ILE A 177 -15.57 6.89 -6.24
N ILE A 178 -16.21 7.52 -5.25
CA ILE A 178 -17.67 7.61 -5.10
C ILE A 178 -18.36 8.26 -6.33
N THR A 179 -17.63 9.06 -7.11
CA THR A 179 -18.21 9.88 -8.19
C THR A 179 -17.83 9.42 -9.61
N LYS A 180 -17.06 8.33 -9.78
CA LYS A 180 -16.50 7.96 -11.09
C LYS A 180 -16.67 6.47 -11.42
N LYS A 181 -16.70 6.14 -12.72
CA LYS A 181 -16.72 4.75 -13.20
C LYS A 181 -15.51 3.97 -12.67
N LEU A 182 -15.76 2.73 -12.24
CA LEU A 182 -14.71 1.81 -11.80
C LEU A 182 -13.87 1.37 -12.99
N SER A 183 -12.57 1.60 -12.92
CA SER A 183 -11.58 1.11 -13.88
C SER A 183 -10.72 0.03 -13.23
N ALA A 184 -10.08 -0.83 -14.03
CA ALA A 184 -9.18 -1.87 -13.50
C ALA A 184 -8.10 -1.28 -12.58
N ARG A 185 -7.51 -0.13 -12.96
CA ARG A 185 -6.55 0.62 -12.13
C ARG A 185 -7.13 0.99 -10.77
N ARG A 186 -8.34 1.58 -10.73
CA ARG A 186 -8.98 2.00 -9.47
C ARG A 186 -9.28 0.80 -8.57
N VAL A 187 -9.82 -0.27 -9.14
CA VAL A 187 -10.12 -1.51 -8.40
C VAL A 187 -8.86 -2.08 -7.77
N LEU A 188 -7.76 -2.15 -8.53
CA LEU A 188 -6.47 -2.63 -8.01
C LEU A 188 -5.91 -1.72 -6.92
N ILE A 189 -6.04 -0.40 -7.03
CA ILE A 189 -5.64 0.53 -5.96
C ILE A 189 -6.46 0.30 -4.70
N ILE A 190 -7.78 0.17 -4.82
CA ILE A 190 -8.67 -0.09 -3.68
C ILE A 190 -8.28 -1.40 -3.00
N LEU A 191 -8.13 -2.47 -3.77
CA LEU A 191 -7.75 -3.77 -3.24
C LEU A 191 -6.37 -3.71 -2.59
N GLY A 192 -5.40 -3.04 -3.22
CA GLY A 192 -4.06 -2.89 -2.70
C GLY A 192 -4.01 -2.16 -1.36
N VAL A 193 -4.65 -0.98 -1.27
CA VAL A 193 -4.76 -0.23 -0.02
C VAL A 193 -5.54 -1.03 1.03
N SER A 194 -6.69 -1.61 0.67
CA SER A 194 -7.54 -2.34 1.62
C SER A 194 -6.85 -3.57 2.21
N VAL A 195 -6.15 -4.36 1.39
CA VAL A 195 -5.43 -5.55 1.86
C VAL A 195 -4.22 -5.16 2.70
N PHE A 196 -3.48 -4.13 2.28
CA PHE A 196 -2.36 -3.62 3.06
C PHE A 196 -2.83 -3.15 4.44
N SER A 197 -3.89 -2.34 4.48
CA SER A 197 -4.45 -1.85 5.73
C SER A 197 -5.03 -2.97 6.60
N ALA A 198 -5.75 -3.91 6.01
CA ALA A 198 -6.25 -5.07 6.75
C ALA A 198 -5.10 -5.88 7.40
N SER A 199 -3.93 -5.92 6.77
CA SER A 199 -2.75 -6.59 7.31
C SER A 199 -2.22 -5.90 8.57
N ASP A 200 -2.19 -4.56 8.60
CA ASP A 200 -1.82 -3.80 9.81
C ASP A 200 -2.83 -4.00 10.96
N PHE A 201 -4.14 -4.07 10.65
CA PHE A 201 -5.16 -4.41 11.66
C PHE A 201 -5.02 -5.85 12.19
N ILE A 202 -4.76 -6.82 11.31
CA ILE A 202 -4.55 -8.22 11.67
C ILE A 202 -3.29 -8.34 12.53
N PHE A 203 -2.20 -7.68 12.14
CA PHE A 203 -0.96 -7.63 12.89
C PHE A 203 -1.17 -7.07 14.30
N LEU A 204 -1.85 -5.93 14.42
CA LEU A 204 -2.17 -5.34 15.73
C LEU A 204 -3.00 -6.31 16.58
N TRP A 205 -4.04 -6.92 15.99
CA TRP A 205 -4.88 -7.89 16.69
C TRP A 205 -4.08 -9.10 17.20
N LEU A 206 -3.25 -9.70 16.33
CA LEU A 206 -2.43 -10.85 16.70
C LEU A 206 -1.39 -10.49 17.76
N THR A 207 -0.80 -9.30 17.67
CA THR A 207 0.19 -8.81 18.64
C THR A 207 -0.44 -8.60 20.02
N VAL A 208 -1.59 -7.94 20.09
CA VAL A 208 -2.33 -7.70 21.35
C VAL A 208 -2.75 -9.01 22.02
N ASN A 209 -3.08 -10.03 21.23
CA ASN A 209 -3.46 -11.36 21.73
C ASN A 209 -2.26 -12.31 21.91
N HIS A 210 -1.01 -11.85 21.77
CA HIS A 210 0.21 -12.66 21.86
C HIS A 210 0.25 -13.88 20.92
N HIS A 211 -0.44 -13.79 19.78
CA HIS A 211 -0.51 -14.83 18.75
C HIS A 211 0.32 -14.52 17.51
N TYR A 212 0.90 -13.31 17.43
CA TYR A 212 1.76 -12.95 16.31
C TYR A 212 3.07 -13.74 16.34
N VAL A 213 3.41 -14.35 15.21
CA VAL A 213 4.66 -15.07 14.99
C VAL A 213 5.22 -14.62 13.66
N PHE A 214 6.49 -14.21 13.66
CA PHE A 214 7.20 -13.78 12.46
C PHE A 214 7.30 -14.90 11.42
N GLY A 215 7.19 -14.54 10.14
CA GLY A 215 7.38 -15.46 9.02
C GLY A 215 6.20 -16.41 8.86
N THR A 216 4.99 -15.94 9.20
CA THR A 216 3.74 -16.67 8.99
C THR A 216 2.99 -16.13 7.78
N ILE A 217 1.99 -16.88 7.30
CA ILE A 217 1.21 -16.50 6.11
C ILE A 217 0.45 -15.17 6.27
N THR A 218 0.28 -14.69 7.51
CA THR A 218 -0.32 -13.38 7.76
C THR A 218 0.54 -12.24 7.21
N ASP A 219 1.86 -12.45 7.13
CA ASP A 219 2.80 -11.44 6.66
C ASP A 219 2.68 -11.23 5.14
N ASP A 220 2.21 -12.23 4.41
CA ASP A 220 1.98 -12.12 2.96
C ASP A 220 0.92 -11.07 2.60
N GLY A 221 0.05 -10.68 3.55
CA GLY A 221 -0.98 -9.66 3.36
C GLY A 221 -0.39 -8.33 2.86
N TRP A 222 0.70 -7.86 3.46
CA TRP A 222 1.36 -6.63 3.00
C TRP A 222 1.89 -6.77 1.58
N LEU A 223 2.52 -7.91 1.23
CA LEU A 223 3.02 -8.17 -0.12
C LEU A 223 1.89 -8.24 -1.15
N ILE A 224 0.75 -8.87 -0.82
CA ILE A 224 -0.43 -8.88 -1.68
C ILE A 224 -0.90 -7.45 -1.98
N GLY A 225 -0.95 -6.60 -0.95
CA GLY A 225 -1.28 -5.19 -1.10
C GLY A 225 -0.35 -4.47 -2.08
N LEU A 226 0.97 -4.64 -1.93
CA LEU A 226 1.99 -4.03 -2.79
C LEU A 226 1.96 -4.58 -4.22
N VAL A 227 1.66 -5.86 -4.40
CA VAL A 227 1.46 -6.46 -5.73
C VAL A 227 0.28 -5.80 -6.44
N PHE A 228 -0.86 -5.63 -5.77
CA PHE A 228 -1.99 -4.93 -6.37
C PHE A 228 -1.68 -3.46 -6.70
N LEU A 229 -1.01 -2.73 -5.80
CA LEU A 229 -0.62 -1.34 -6.03
C LEU A 229 0.36 -1.20 -7.21
N SER A 230 1.36 -2.07 -7.29
CA SER A 230 2.35 -2.04 -8.37
C SER A 230 1.74 -2.42 -9.72
N GLU A 231 0.85 -3.41 -9.72
CA GLU A 231 0.11 -3.86 -10.89
C GLU A 231 -0.87 -2.79 -11.41
N ALA A 232 -1.50 -2.01 -10.51
CA ALA A 232 -2.39 -0.92 -10.89
C ALA A 232 -1.74 0.10 -11.85
N MET A 233 -0.42 0.32 -11.75
CA MET A 233 0.32 1.25 -12.60
C MET A 233 0.47 0.79 -14.06
N TRP A 234 0.16 -0.46 -14.35
CA TRP A 234 0.17 -1.01 -15.70
C TRP A 234 -1.17 -0.89 -16.43
N HIS A 235 -2.21 -0.41 -15.73
CA HIS A 235 -3.54 -0.18 -16.30
C HIS A 235 -3.77 1.32 -16.54
N ARG A 236 -4.44 1.65 -17.64
CA ARG A 236 -4.81 3.03 -17.96
C ARG A 236 -5.83 3.56 -16.95
N GLY A 237 -5.70 4.84 -16.62
CA GLY A 237 -6.80 5.59 -15.98
C GLY A 237 -7.94 5.82 -16.98
N ASN A 238 -9.16 6.07 -16.51
CA ASN A 238 -10.32 6.27 -17.38
C ASN A 238 -10.24 7.55 -18.24
N GLU A 239 -9.27 8.44 -18.02
CA GLU A 239 -9.08 9.66 -18.81
C GLU A 239 -8.84 9.36 -20.30
N ASP A 240 -8.13 8.25 -20.60
CA ASP A 240 -7.90 7.81 -21.97
C ASP A 240 -9.16 7.22 -22.63
N GLN A 241 -10.05 6.59 -21.85
CA GLN A 241 -11.32 6.05 -22.36
C GLN A 241 -12.35 7.15 -22.66
N GLU A 242 -12.37 8.25 -21.90
CA GLU A 242 -13.21 9.41 -22.21
C GLU A 242 -12.73 10.14 -23.47
N ARG A 243 -11.41 10.22 -23.71
CA ARG A 243 -10.87 10.74 -24.99
C ARG A 243 -11.19 9.85 -26.19
N ASP A 244 -11.11 8.53 -26.05
CA ASP A 244 -11.45 7.58 -27.13
C ASP A 244 -12.96 7.53 -27.43
N SER A 245 -13.82 7.96 -26.50
CA SER A 245 -15.28 7.97 -26.67
C SER A 245 -15.85 9.32 -27.12
N MET A 246 -15.01 10.35 -27.28
CA MET A 246 -15.42 11.58 -27.95
C MET A 246 -15.53 11.33 -29.46
N HIS A 247 -16.73 10.91 -29.88
CA HIS A 247 -17.09 10.76 -31.30
C HIS A 247 -16.77 12.07 -32.05
N PRO A 248 -16.16 12.04 -33.26
CA PRO A 248 -15.79 13.27 -33.99
C PRO A 248 -16.94 14.29 -34.15
N VAL A 249 -18.19 13.79 -34.14
CA VAL A 249 -19.42 14.57 -34.21
C VAL A 249 -19.64 15.46 -32.97
N THR A 250 -19.29 15.00 -31.76
CA THR A 250 -19.45 15.81 -30.54
C THR A 250 -18.40 16.92 -30.44
N ILE A 251 -17.20 16.69 -30.99
CA ILE A 251 -16.16 17.72 -31.14
C ILE A 251 -16.63 18.79 -32.15
N ALA A 252 -17.17 18.37 -33.30
CA ALA A 252 -17.68 19.29 -34.32
C ALA A 252 -18.84 20.16 -33.81
N LEU A 253 -19.75 19.60 -33.02
CA LEU A 253 -20.85 20.35 -32.39
C LEU A 253 -20.36 21.35 -31.34
N SER A 254 -19.30 21.04 -30.59
CA SER A 254 -18.75 21.94 -29.56
C SER A 254 -18.02 23.18 -30.09
N VAL A 255 -17.63 23.17 -31.37
CA VAL A 255 -16.99 24.31 -32.05
C VAL A 255 -18.03 25.21 -32.74
N LEU A 256 -19.25 24.71 -32.95
CA LEU A 256 -20.35 25.44 -33.60
C LEU A 256 -21.30 26.15 -32.63
N MET A 257 -21.17 25.90 -31.33
CA MET A 257 -21.87 26.62 -30.24
C MET A 257 -20.94 27.65 -29.61
#